data_AF-A0A967DCZ9-F1
#
_entry.id   AF-A0A967DCZ9-F1
#
_cell.length_a   1.000
_cell.length_b   1.000
_cell.length_c   1.000
_cell.angle_alpha   90.00
_cell.angle_beta   90.00
_cell.angle_gamma   90.00
#
_symmetry.space_group_name_H-M   'P 1'
#
loop_
_entity.id
_entity.type
_entity.pdbx_description
1 polymer ?
#
loop_
_entity_poly.entity_id
_entity_poly.type
_entity_poly.pdbx_seq_one_letter_code
_entity_poly.pdbx_strand_id
1 'polypeptide(L)'
;MSLPEVDNFVNLATRVYAFMRIQTDLSPRNNALNSLLTVLFQETLKRRCVQEVNAILNSPQLHAIAPGLRTLLGEAEYEMERYCPAAIVGDGRNPISGYSSFDNFLYRAGYQALVDSEIELFLHLTAGPEAKSSVPCANTLITALNGLRRTRLFRIAECKDVRL
;
A
#
# COMPACT_ATOMS: atom_id res chain seq x y z
N MET A 1 -3.40 -27.94 -8.80
CA MET A 1 -4.63 -27.42 -8.17
C MET A 1 -4.44 -25.93 -7.98
N SER A 2 -5.34 -25.08 -8.50
CA SER A 2 -5.31 -23.66 -8.15
C SER A 2 -5.87 -23.48 -6.74
N LEU A 3 -5.30 -22.56 -5.98
CA LEU A 3 -5.75 -22.23 -4.65
C LEU A 3 -6.82 -21.13 -4.79
N PRO A 4 -8.07 -21.34 -4.32
CA PRO A 4 -9.16 -20.36 -4.52
C PRO A 4 -8.81 -18.94 -4.06
N GLU A 5 -8.08 -18.81 -2.95
CA GLU A 5 -7.61 -17.53 -2.42
C GLU A 5 -6.61 -16.81 -3.33
N VAL A 6 -5.77 -17.57 -4.05
CA VAL A 6 -4.81 -17.03 -5.02
C VAL A 6 -5.57 -16.49 -6.24
N ASP A 7 -6.51 -17.28 -6.77
CA ASP A 7 -7.32 -16.89 -7.93
C ASP A 7 -8.16 -15.64 -7.60
N ASN A 8 -8.76 -15.60 -6.41
CA ASN A 8 -9.52 -14.44 -5.93
C ASN A 8 -8.67 -13.16 -5.88
N PHE A 9 -7.45 -13.24 -5.32
CA PHE A 9 -6.56 -12.08 -5.24
C PHE A 9 -6.10 -11.61 -6.63
N VAL A 10 -5.68 -12.54 -7.50
CA VAL A 10 -5.22 -12.22 -8.86
C VAL A 10 -6.35 -11.59 -9.69
N ASN A 11 -7.56 -12.13 -9.60
CA ASN A 11 -8.73 -11.58 -10.27
C ASN A 11 -9.09 -10.18 -9.74
N LEU A 12 -9.01 -9.96 -8.42
CA LEU A 12 -9.23 -8.65 -7.83
C LEU A 12 -8.20 -7.63 -8.32
N ALA A 13 -6.91 -7.96 -8.28
CA ALA A 13 -5.84 -7.08 -8.75
C ALA A 13 -6.00 -6.73 -10.24
N THR A 14 -6.39 -7.71 -11.05
CA THR A 14 -6.67 -7.52 -12.48
C THR A 14 -7.87 -6.61 -12.71
N ARG A 15 -8.95 -6.78 -11.94
CA ARG A 15 -10.13 -5.92 -11.99
C ARG A 15 -9.81 -4.49 -11.57
N VAL A 16 -9.01 -4.31 -10.51
CA VAL A 16 -8.54 -3.00 -10.07
C VAL A 16 -7.73 -2.32 -11.17
N TYR A 17 -6.77 -3.04 -11.76
CA TYR A 17 -5.96 -2.53 -12.85
C TYR A 17 -6.82 -2.08 -14.04
N ALA A 18 -7.74 -2.93 -14.48
CA ALA A 18 -8.65 -2.61 -15.59
C ALA A 18 -9.51 -1.38 -15.28
N PHE A 19 -10.02 -1.28 -14.06
CA PHE A 19 -10.84 -0.14 -13.62
C PHE A 19 -10.02 1.15 -13.60
N MET A 20 -8.83 1.15 -13.00
CA MET A 20 -7.95 2.32 -12.90
C MET A 20 -7.52 2.86 -14.27
N ARG A 21 -7.24 1.97 -15.23
CA ARG A 21 -6.80 2.37 -16.58
C ARG A 21 -7.78 3.25 -17.35
N ILE A 22 -9.06 3.18 -17.02
CA ILE A 22 -10.12 3.95 -17.68
C ILE A 22 -10.60 5.15 -16.86
N GLN A 23 -10.06 5.33 -15.63
CA GLN A 23 -10.38 6.50 -14.82
C GLN A 23 -9.51 7.69 -15.23
N THR A 24 -10.13 8.86 -15.34
CA THR A 24 -9.43 10.14 -15.48
C THR A 24 -9.09 10.78 -14.13
N ASP A 25 -9.86 10.43 -13.08
CA ASP A 25 -9.67 10.92 -11.71
C ASP A 25 -9.27 9.74 -10.80
N LEU A 26 -8.01 9.75 -10.35
CA LEU A 26 -7.47 8.80 -9.38
C LEU A 26 -7.49 9.34 -7.94
N SER A 27 -8.06 10.53 -7.72
CA SER A 27 -8.07 11.18 -6.42
C SER A 27 -9.10 10.59 -5.45
N PRO A 28 -9.05 10.97 -4.16
CA PRO A 28 -9.99 10.49 -3.14
C PRO A 28 -11.46 10.89 -3.40
N ARG A 29 -11.71 11.76 -4.38
CA ARG A 29 -13.06 12.14 -4.83
C ARG A 29 -13.76 11.03 -5.61
N ASN A 30 -13.01 10.10 -6.22
CA ASN A 30 -13.56 8.98 -6.96
C ASN A 30 -13.97 7.84 -6.00
N ASN A 31 -15.18 7.92 -5.44
CA ASN A 31 -15.69 6.96 -4.47
C ASN A 31 -15.68 5.50 -4.96
N ALA A 32 -15.95 5.26 -6.24
CA ALA A 32 -15.94 3.93 -6.82
C ALA A 32 -14.53 3.34 -6.85
N LEU A 33 -13.54 4.13 -7.27
CA LEU A 33 -12.13 3.74 -7.22
C LEU A 33 -11.70 3.46 -5.77
N ASN A 34 -12.01 4.36 -4.84
CA ASN A 34 -11.57 4.21 -3.45
C ASN A 34 -12.19 3.00 -2.77
N SER A 35 -13.46 2.68 -3.07
CA SER A 35 -14.11 1.46 -2.59
C SER A 35 -13.36 0.22 -3.10
N LEU A 36 -12.98 0.19 -4.37
CA LEU A 36 -12.25 -0.92 -4.96
C LEU A 36 -10.81 -1.04 -4.43
N LEU A 37 -10.11 0.09 -4.24
CA LEU A 37 -8.79 0.14 -3.63
C LEU A 37 -8.82 -0.29 -2.16
N THR A 38 -9.88 0.04 -1.43
CA THR A 38 -10.11 -0.43 -0.05
C THR A 38 -10.17 -1.94 0.00
N VAL A 39 -10.94 -2.57 -0.88
CA VAL A 39 -11.03 -4.03 -0.94
C VAL A 39 -9.67 -4.64 -1.31
N LEU A 40 -8.97 -4.10 -2.31
CA LEU A 40 -7.64 -4.59 -2.68
C LEU A 40 -6.63 -4.47 -1.53
N PHE A 41 -6.65 -3.35 -0.81
CA PHE A 41 -5.75 -3.12 0.31
C PHE A 41 -6.05 -4.07 1.48
N GLN A 42 -7.31 -4.21 1.86
CA GLN A 42 -7.74 -5.18 2.88
C GLN A 42 -7.35 -6.61 2.51
N GLU A 43 -7.55 -7.00 1.25
CA GLU A 43 -7.07 -8.30 0.76
C GLU A 43 -5.56 -8.43 0.91
N THR A 44 -4.78 -7.40 0.58
CA THR A 44 -3.32 -7.42 0.70
C THR A 44 -2.85 -7.63 2.14
N LEU A 45 -3.59 -7.11 3.13
CA LEU A 45 -3.25 -7.24 4.56
C LEU A 45 -3.60 -8.61 5.16
N LYS A 46 -4.40 -9.44 4.50
CA LYS A 46 -4.74 -10.78 5.01
C LYS A 46 -3.49 -11.63 5.21
N ARG A 47 -3.46 -12.34 6.34
CA ARG A 47 -2.47 -13.39 6.61
C ARG A 47 -2.65 -14.50 5.58
N ARG A 48 -1.55 -14.85 4.90
CA ARG A 48 -1.49 -15.91 3.89
C ARG A 48 -0.35 -16.86 4.21
N CYS A 49 -0.50 -18.12 3.85
CA CYS A 49 0.60 -19.07 3.97
C CYS A 49 1.66 -18.80 2.89
N VAL A 50 2.88 -19.30 3.09
CA VAL A 50 3.99 -19.08 2.15
C VAL A 50 3.67 -19.62 0.75
N GLN A 51 2.93 -20.73 0.65
CA GLN A 51 2.54 -21.28 -0.65
C GLN A 51 1.62 -20.34 -1.44
N GLU A 52 0.63 -19.73 -0.78
CA GLU A 52 -0.29 -18.76 -1.39
C GLU A 52 0.46 -17.50 -1.85
N VAL A 53 1.34 -16.97 -1.00
CA VAL A 53 2.15 -15.80 -1.34
C VAL A 53 3.02 -16.07 -2.57
N ASN A 54 3.71 -17.21 -2.59
CA ASN A 54 4.53 -17.61 -3.74
C ASN A 54 3.68 -17.82 -5.00
N ALA A 55 2.49 -18.40 -4.88
CA ALA A 55 1.60 -18.59 -6.03
C ALA A 55 1.07 -17.25 -6.59
N ILE A 56 0.71 -16.30 -5.72
CA ILE A 56 0.31 -14.94 -6.14
C ILE A 56 1.48 -14.24 -6.84
N LEU A 57 2.64 -14.21 -6.18
CA LEU A 57 3.82 -13.49 -6.68
C LEU A 57 4.37 -14.07 -7.99
N ASN A 58 4.11 -15.35 -8.29
CA ASN A 58 4.52 -15.99 -9.54
C ASN A 58 3.36 -16.15 -10.55
N SER A 59 2.21 -15.53 -10.30
CA SER A 59 1.08 -15.57 -11.24
C SER A 59 1.44 -14.86 -12.55
N PRO A 60 1.37 -15.53 -13.73
CA PRO A 60 1.65 -14.90 -15.01
C PRO A 60 0.73 -13.72 -15.32
N GLN A 61 -0.54 -13.83 -14.89
CA GLN A 61 -1.53 -12.76 -15.07
C GLN A 61 -1.15 -11.51 -14.27
N LEU A 62 -0.71 -11.69 -13.02
CA LEU A 62 -0.27 -10.58 -12.19
C LEU A 62 1.03 -9.97 -12.72
N HIS A 63 1.97 -10.79 -13.19
CA HIS A 63 3.21 -10.32 -13.82
C HIS A 63 2.95 -9.43 -15.04
N ALA A 64 1.99 -9.82 -15.89
CA ALA A 64 1.63 -9.06 -17.08
C ALA A 64 1.12 -7.64 -16.77
N ILE A 65 0.43 -7.47 -15.64
CA ILE A 65 -0.15 -6.16 -15.26
C ILE A 65 0.69 -5.40 -14.23
N ALA A 66 1.60 -6.06 -13.51
CA ALA A 66 2.29 -5.50 -12.35
C ALA A 66 3.00 -4.16 -12.61
N PRO A 67 3.72 -3.95 -13.74
CA PRO A 67 4.35 -2.65 -14.00
C PRO A 67 3.33 -1.51 -14.09
N GLY A 68 2.27 -1.68 -14.88
CA GLY A 68 1.22 -0.67 -15.04
C GLY A 68 0.41 -0.46 -13.77
N LEU A 69 0.07 -1.54 -13.07
CA LEU A 69 -0.64 -1.48 -11.80
C LEU A 69 0.16 -0.70 -10.74
N ARG A 70 1.48 -0.90 -10.65
CA ARG A 70 2.35 -0.14 -9.72
C ARG A 70 2.41 1.35 -10.04
N THR A 71 2.37 1.73 -11.32
CA THR A 71 2.32 3.14 -11.72
C THR A 71 1.00 3.77 -11.28
N LEU A 72 -0.13 3.16 -11.66
CA LEU A 72 -1.46 3.69 -11.32
C LEU A 72 -1.72 3.73 -9.81
N LEU A 73 -1.29 2.70 -9.07
CA LEU A 73 -1.36 2.71 -7.60
C LEU A 73 -0.50 3.81 -7.00
N GLY A 74 0.67 4.11 -7.58
CA GLY A 74 1.52 5.22 -7.14
C GLY A 74 0.90 6.59 -7.40
N GLU A 75 0.21 6.76 -8.53
CA GLU A 75 -0.52 7.99 -8.83
C GLU A 75 -1.72 8.19 -7.89
N ALA A 76 -2.48 7.11 -7.63
CA ALA A 76 -3.58 7.15 -6.66
C ALA A 76 -3.09 7.44 -5.22
N GLU A 77 -1.95 6.85 -4.82
CA GLU A 77 -1.29 7.13 -3.53
C GLU A 77 -0.86 8.60 -3.43
N TYR A 78 -0.26 9.15 -4.49
CA TYR A 78 0.13 10.56 -4.54
C TYR A 78 -1.08 11.50 -4.42
N GLU A 79 -2.15 11.24 -5.16
CA GLU A 79 -3.37 12.05 -5.07
C GLU A 79 -4.01 11.93 -3.69
N MET A 80 -4.03 10.74 -3.08
CA MET A 80 -4.45 10.55 -1.70
C MET A 80 -3.66 11.44 -0.72
N GLU A 81 -2.33 11.44 -0.80
CA GLU A 81 -1.47 12.25 0.06
C GLU A 81 -1.60 13.75 -0.19
N ARG A 82 -1.92 14.15 -1.42
CA ARG A 82 -2.16 15.56 -1.77
C ARG A 82 -3.46 16.10 -1.20
N TYR A 83 -4.52 15.30 -1.21
CA TYR A 83 -5.88 15.77 -0.95
C TYR A 83 -6.40 15.47 0.47
N CYS A 84 -6.05 14.32 1.03
CA CYS A 84 -6.55 13.91 2.36
C CYS A 84 -6.09 14.85 3.50
N PRO A 85 -4.85 15.38 3.55
CA PRO A 85 -4.45 16.29 4.62
C PRO A 85 -5.34 17.53 4.70
N ALA A 86 -5.65 18.15 3.56
CA ALA A 86 -6.52 19.33 3.49
C ALA A 86 -7.94 19.02 4.02
N ALA A 87 -8.48 17.84 3.67
CA ALA A 87 -9.78 17.39 4.15
C ALA A 87 -9.78 17.11 5.68
N ILE A 88 -8.69 16.53 6.21
CA ILE A 88 -8.54 16.22 7.64
C ILE A 88 -8.40 17.48 8.48
N VAL A 89 -7.57 18.44 8.04
CA VAL A 89 -7.36 19.69 8.80
C VAL A 89 -8.50 20.71 8.64
N GLY A 90 -9.51 20.39 7.84
CA GLY A 90 -10.65 21.27 7.59
C GLY A 90 -10.31 22.48 6.72
N ASP A 91 -9.28 22.40 5.86
CA ASP A 91 -9.02 23.42 4.85
C ASP A 91 -10.14 23.32 3.79
N GLY A 92 -11.15 24.18 3.94
CA GLY A 92 -12.37 24.22 3.11
C GLY A 92 -12.15 24.44 1.61
N ARG A 93 -10.88 24.51 1.16
CA ARG A 93 -10.49 24.57 -0.25
C ARG A 93 -10.70 23.26 -0.99
N ASN A 94 -10.70 22.11 -0.31
CA ASN A 94 -10.92 20.79 -0.93
C ASN A 94 -11.75 19.86 -0.03
N PRO A 95 -13.06 20.12 0.17
CA PRO A 95 -13.89 19.24 0.97
C PRO A 95 -14.07 17.91 0.24
N ILE A 96 -13.45 16.85 0.76
CA ILE A 96 -13.66 15.49 0.29
C ILE A 96 -14.49 14.78 1.34
N SER A 97 -15.76 14.57 1.00
CA SER A 97 -16.69 13.83 1.83
C SER A 97 -16.12 12.44 2.15
N GLY A 98 -16.12 12.07 3.42
CA GLY A 98 -15.62 10.77 3.86
C GLY A 98 -14.14 10.74 4.29
N TYR A 99 -13.34 11.79 4.08
CA TYR A 99 -11.93 11.85 4.52
C TYR A 99 -11.66 12.95 5.57
N SER A 100 -12.65 13.28 6.39
CA SER A 100 -12.55 14.29 7.45
C SER A 100 -11.76 13.84 8.70
N SER A 101 -11.32 12.58 8.74
CA SER A 101 -10.50 12.02 9.81
C SER A 101 -9.36 11.20 9.21
N PHE A 102 -8.23 11.18 9.90
CA PHE A 102 -7.13 10.25 9.60
C PHE A 102 -7.60 8.79 9.65
N ASP A 103 -8.63 8.46 10.43
CA ASP A 103 -9.22 7.12 10.47
C ASP A 103 -9.76 6.64 9.13
N ASN A 104 -10.18 7.58 8.28
CA ASN A 104 -10.72 7.29 6.96
C ASN A 104 -9.64 7.24 5.88
N PHE A 105 -8.39 7.52 6.22
CA PHE A 105 -7.28 7.42 5.29
C PHE A 105 -7.02 5.95 4.93
N LEU A 106 -7.16 5.63 3.64
CA LEU A 106 -7.09 4.26 3.10
C LEU A 106 -5.87 3.46 3.59
N TYR A 107 -4.71 4.10 3.61
CA TYR A 107 -3.44 3.43 3.93
C TYR A 107 -3.09 3.46 5.42
N ARG A 108 -3.95 4.03 6.28
CA ARG A 108 -3.67 4.19 7.72
C ARG A 108 -3.23 2.89 8.38
N ALA A 109 -3.95 1.79 8.16
CA ALA A 109 -3.63 0.51 8.79
C ALA A 109 -2.26 -0.03 8.36
N GLY A 110 -1.84 0.22 7.12
CA GLY A 110 -0.51 -0.15 6.63
C GLY A 110 0.58 0.73 7.22
N TYR A 111 0.35 2.05 7.32
CA TYR A 111 1.28 2.97 7.97
C TYR A 111 1.45 2.65 9.46
N GLN A 112 0.36 2.33 10.18
CA GLN A 112 0.44 1.92 11.58
C GLN A 112 1.29 0.65 11.72
N ALA A 113 0.97 -0.40 10.95
CA ALA A 113 1.73 -1.66 10.99
C ALA A 113 3.22 -1.47 10.65
N LEU A 114 3.54 -0.55 9.73
CA LEU A 114 4.91 -0.20 9.39
C LEU A 114 5.63 0.47 10.57
N VAL A 115 5.03 1.51 11.15
CA VAL A 115 5.62 2.24 12.29
C VAL A 115 5.82 1.31 13.48
N ASP A 116 4.84 0.45 13.78
CA ASP A 116 4.96 -0.54 14.86
C ASP A 116 6.16 -1.47 14.61
N SER A 117 6.34 -1.94 13.37
CA SER A 117 7.47 -2.80 12.99
C SER A 117 8.83 -2.07 13.08
N GLU A 118 8.87 -0.78 12.73
CA GLU A 118 10.09 0.04 12.83
C GLU A 118 10.48 0.30 14.28
N ILE A 119 9.50 0.55 15.15
CA ILE A 119 9.70 0.70 16.59
C ILE A 119 10.21 -0.61 17.20
N GLU A 120 9.60 -1.75 16.88
CA GLU A 120 10.04 -3.06 17.35
C GLU A 120 11.48 -3.36 16.91
N LEU A 121 11.81 -3.10 15.65
CA LEU A 121 13.18 -3.26 15.14
C LEU A 121 14.17 -2.36 15.88
N PHE A 122 13.81 -1.09 16.11
CA PHE A 122 14.64 -0.15 16.86
C PHE A 122 14.89 -0.64 18.29
N LEU A 123 13.85 -1.11 18.98
CA LEU A 123 13.96 -1.68 20.32
C LEU A 123 14.84 -2.94 20.35
N HIS A 124 14.74 -3.80 19.33
CA HIS A 124 15.62 -4.97 19.20
C HIS A 124 17.08 -4.63 18.94
N LEU A 125 17.36 -3.59 18.15
CA LEU A 125 18.72 -3.14 17.85
C LEU A 125 19.37 -2.38 19.03
N THR A 126 18.56 -1.81 19.92
CA THR A 126 19.04 -1.03 21.07
C THR A 126 19.00 -1.80 22.39
N ALA A 127 18.20 -2.87 22.49
CA ALA A 127 18.34 -3.86 23.53
C ALA A 127 19.65 -4.63 23.29
N GLY A 128 20.58 -4.58 24.24
CA GLY A 128 21.85 -5.30 24.17
C GLY A 128 21.69 -6.83 23.97
N PRO A 129 22.79 -7.59 23.87
CA PRO A 129 22.84 -8.97 23.37
C PRO A 129 22.05 -10.04 24.15
N GLU A 130 21.26 -9.67 25.16
CA GLU A 130 20.48 -10.60 26.00
C GLU A 130 18.98 -10.69 25.64
N ALA A 131 18.50 -9.91 24.67
CA ALA A 131 17.09 -9.99 24.25
C ALA A 131 16.83 -11.24 23.37
N LYS A 132 16.45 -12.36 24.00
CA LYS A 132 15.89 -13.54 23.33
C LYS A 132 14.65 -13.13 22.52
N SER A 133 14.82 -13.01 21.20
CA SER A 133 13.73 -12.68 20.28
C SER A 133 12.92 -13.93 19.94
N SER A 134 11.67 -13.98 20.42
CA SER A 134 10.62 -14.85 19.88
C SER A 134 9.88 -14.08 18.80
N VAL A 135 10.39 -14.10 17.56
CA VAL A 135 9.76 -13.41 16.43
C VAL A 135 8.39 -14.03 16.13
N PRO A 136 7.26 -13.32 16.30
CA PRO A 136 6.00 -13.74 15.69
C PRO A 136 6.06 -13.41 14.20
N CYS A 137 5.55 -14.30 13.37
CA CYS A 137 5.57 -14.20 11.91
C CYS A 137 4.96 -12.87 11.44
N ALA A 138 5.80 -11.88 11.14
CA ALA A 138 5.40 -10.65 10.47
C ALA A 138 4.80 -11.00 9.10
N ASN A 139 3.71 -10.33 8.75
CA ASN A 139 2.98 -10.51 7.48
C ASN A 139 3.97 -10.48 6.29
N THR A 140 4.28 -11.66 5.75
CA THR A 140 5.35 -11.85 4.75
C THR A 140 5.16 -10.98 3.51
N LEU A 141 3.91 -10.61 3.20
CA LEU A 141 3.56 -9.74 2.08
C LEU A 141 3.94 -8.27 2.35
N ILE A 142 3.75 -7.77 3.57
CA ILE A 142 4.15 -6.41 3.97
C ILE A 142 5.68 -6.32 3.98
N THR A 143 6.38 -7.32 4.51
CA THR A 143 7.84 -7.38 4.48
C THR A 143 8.39 -7.48 3.05
N ALA A 144 7.75 -8.26 2.17
CA ALA A 144 8.12 -8.36 0.76
C ALA A 144 7.84 -7.05 -0.02
N LEU A 145 6.73 -6.37 0.28
CA LEU A 145 6.41 -5.06 -0.30
C LEU A 145 7.28 -3.93 0.27
N ASN A 146 7.71 -4.03 1.53
CA ASN A 146 8.67 -3.12 2.16
C ASN A 146 10.10 -3.33 1.60
N GLY A 147 10.47 -4.56 1.24
CA GLY A 147 11.68 -4.85 0.46
C GLY A 147 11.69 -4.14 -0.89
N LEU A 148 10.52 -3.93 -1.50
CA LEU A 148 10.32 -3.13 -2.73
C LEU A 148 10.22 -1.62 -2.46
N ARG A 149 10.13 -1.17 -1.19
CA ARG A 149 10.04 0.25 -0.79
C ARG A 149 11.42 0.88 -0.52
N ARG A 150 12.50 0.09 -0.38
CA ARG A 150 13.89 0.60 -0.37
C ARG A 150 14.26 1.34 -1.67
N THR A 151 13.46 1.25 -2.73
CA THR A 151 13.64 1.98 -3.99
C THR A 151 12.78 3.25 -4.14
N ARG A 152 11.81 3.55 -3.25
CA ARG A 152 10.93 4.73 -3.41
C ARG A 152 11.18 5.91 -2.46
N LEU A 153 11.93 5.74 -1.37
CA LEU A 153 12.45 6.88 -0.61
C LEU A 153 13.57 7.65 -1.35
N PHE A 154 13.97 7.20 -2.55
CA PHE A 154 15.09 7.77 -3.34
C PHE A 154 14.72 8.82 -4.41
N ARG A 155 13.50 9.36 -4.47
CA ARG A 155 13.19 10.43 -5.46
C ARG A 155 12.55 11.72 -4.96
N ILE A 156 12.23 11.82 -3.67
CA ILE A 156 11.80 13.12 -3.10
C ILE A 156 13.02 13.92 -2.55
N ALA A 157 14.22 13.32 -2.52
CA ALA A 157 15.46 14.00 -2.14
C ALA A 157 16.32 14.53 -3.31
N GLU A 158 15.99 14.27 -4.58
CA GLU A 158 16.76 14.76 -5.75
C GLU A 158 16.12 15.93 -6.49
N CYS A 159 15.17 16.64 -5.88
CA CYS A 159 14.62 17.88 -6.44
C CYS A 159 14.97 19.09 -5.56
N LYS A 160 16.25 19.24 -5.24
CA LYS A 160 16.86 20.49 -4.74
C LYS A 160 18.31 20.57 -5.19
N ASP A 161 18.53 20.76 -6.48
CA ASP A 161 19.66 21.56 -7.00
C ASP A 161 19.54 21.68 -8.53
N VAL A 162 18.56 22.46 -8.98
CA VAL A 162 18.75 23.28 -10.18
C VAL A 162 18.42 24.70 -9.75
N ARG A 163 19.48 25.42 -9.39
CA ARG A 163 19.44 26.84 -9.08
C ARG A 163 19.12 27.63 -10.34
N LEU A 164 18.46 28.77 -10.08
CA LEU A 164 18.28 29.96 -10.90
C LEU A 164 19.38 30.20 -11.94
#